data_AF-W7DXV8-F1
#
_entry.id   AF-W7DXV8-F1
#
_cell.length_a   1.000
_cell.length_b   1.000
_cell.length_c   1.000
_cell.angle_alpha   90.00
_cell.angle_beta   90.00
_cell.angle_gamma   90.00
#
_symmetry.space_group_name_H-M   'P 1'
#
loop_
_entity.id
_entity.type
_entity.pdbx_description
1 polymer ?
#
loop_
_entity_poly.entity_id
_entity_poly.type
_entity_poly.pdbx_seq_one_letter_code
_entity_poly.pdbx_strand_id
1 'polypeptide(L)' 'MLSGTEDPVGHYGKDIPKLAVTLAENGVSDVTYKLYEGARHELVNETCKEVVFSDIIRWLDAKRNA' A
#
# COMPACT_ATOMS: atom_id res chain seq x y z
N MET A 1 0.89 -1.95 3.34
CA MET A 1 -0.45 -1.41 2.99
C MET A 1 -0.41 -0.86 1.56
N LEU A 2 -1.48 -1.04 0.79
CA LEU A 2 -1.57 -0.60 -0.61
C LEU A 2 -2.90 0.15 -0.80
N SER A 3 -2.91 1.26 -1.52
CA SER A 3 -4.14 1.96 -1.92
C SER A 3 -3.89 2.79 -3.19
N GLY A 4 -4.94 3.16 -3.89
CA GLY A 4 -4.88 4.07 -5.03
C GLY A 4 -5.04 5.53 -4.60
N THR A 5 -4.48 6.47 -5.38
CA THR A 5 -4.66 7.91 -5.09
C THR A 5 -6.08 8.41 -5.39
N GLU A 6 -6.85 7.68 -6.19
CA GLU A 6 -8.25 7.97 -6.54
C GLU A 6 -9.26 7.07 -5.79
N ASP A 7 -8.82 6.43 -4.70
CA ASP A 7 -9.69 5.64 -3.82
C ASP A 7 -10.41 6.54 -2.79
N PRO A 8 -11.74 6.76 -2.91
CA PRO A 8 -12.48 7.58 -1.97
C PRO A 8 -12.55 6.96 -0.56
N VAL A 9 -12.38 5.64 -0.43
CA VAL A 9 -12.40 4.95 0.88
C VAL A 9 -11.19 5.37 1.72
N GLY A 10 -10.03 5.54 1.09
CA GLY A 10 -8.80 6.02 1.73
C GLY A 10 -8.66 7.55 1.76
N HIS A 11 -9.75 8.29 1.56
CA HIS A 11 -9.76 9.74 1.35
C HIS A 11 -8.76 10.20 0.28
N TYR A 12 -8.76 9.53 -0.88
CA TYR A 12 -7.86 9.82 -2.00
C TYR A 12 -6.38 9.67 -1.60
N GLY A 13 -6.07 8.52 -1.00
CA GLY A 13 -4.73 8.16 -0.52
C GLY A 13 -4.25 8.86 0.76
N LYS A 14 -4.99 9.84 1.30
CA LYS A 14 -4.56 10.67 2.44
C LYS A 14 -4.44 9.91 3.76
N ASP A 15 -5.20 8.84 3.93
CA ASP A 15 -5.26 8.13 5.21
C ASP A 15 -4.20 7.05 5.35
N ILE A 16 -3.63 6.56 4.25
CA ILE A 16 -2.58 5.54 4.27
C ILE A 16 -1.31 6.02 4.99
N PRO A 17 -0.75 7.22 4.71
CA PRO A 17 0.39 7.73 5.46
C PRO A 17 0.07 7.96 6.94
N LYS A 18 -1.13 8.47 7.27
CA LYS A 18 -1.54 8.69 8.66
C LYS A 18 -1.61 7.38 9.44
N LEU A 19 -2.22 6.35 8.84
CA LEU A 19 -2.29 5.03 9.44
C LEU A 19 -0.89 4.43 9.62
N ALA A 20 0.02 4.64 8.68
CA ALA A 20 1.40 4.18 8.82
C ALA A 20 2.11 4.81 10.02
N VAL A 21 1.93 6.12 10.23
CA VAL A 21 2.43 6.83 11.41
C VAL A 21 1.79 6.29 12.69
N THR A 22 0.46 6.17 12.73
CA THR A 22 -0.25 5.63 13.90
C THR A 22 0.22 4.22 14.26
N LEU A 23 0.44 3.33 13.28
CA LEU A 23 0.97 2.00 13.53
C LEU A 23 2.38 2.05 14.14
N ALA A 24 3.26 2.90 13.60
CA ALA A 24 4.61 3.08 14.14
C ALA A 24 4.60 3.62 15.58
N GLU A 25 3.75 4.61 15.86
CA GLU A 25 3.57 5.18 17.22
C GLU A 25 3.04 4.15 18.23
N ASN A 26 2.32 3.12 17.76
CA ASN A 26 1.82 2.02 18.58
C ASN A 26 2.75 0.79 18.61
N GLY A 27 4.02 0.96 18.24
CA GLY A 27 5.06 -0.06 18.39
C GLY A 27 5.15 -1.08 17.25
N VAL A 28 4.44 -0.87 16.14
CA VAL A 28 4.65 -1.67 14.92
C VAL A 28 5.94 -1.20 14.25
N SER A 29 7.00 -2.00 14.37
CA SER A 29 8.35 -1.64 13.93
C SER A 29 8.58 -1.75 12.42
N ASP A 30 7.72 -2.46 11.70
CA ASP A 30 7.88 -2.75 10.29
C ASP A 30 6.60 -2.41 9.51
N VAL A 31 6.53 -1.16 9.06
CA VAL A 31 5.40 -0.63 8.30
C VAL A 31 5.89 -0.19 6.93
N THR A 32 5.35 -0.80 5.88
CA THR A 32 5.57 -0.38 4.49
C THR A 32 4.23 -0.02 3.87
N TYR A 33 4.18 1.09 3.13
CA TYR A 33 3.02 1.41 2.32
C TYR A 33 3.41 1.91 0.92
N LYS A 34 2.48 1.79 -0.03
CA LYS A 34 2.59 2.34 -1.38
C LYS A 34 1.25 2.87 -1.86
N LEU A 35 1.27 4.04 -2.49
CA LEU A 35 0.13 4.62 -3.20
C LEU A 35 0.34 4.47 -4.71
N TYR A 36 -0.68 4.01 -5.41
CA TYR A 36 -0.67 3.85 -6.88
C TYR A 36 -1.41 5.02 -7.52
N GLU A 37 -0.68 5.83 -8.29
CA GLU A 37 -1.21 7.02 -8.94
C GLU A 37 -2.35 6.68 -9.91
N GLY A 38 -3.47 7.40 -9.80
CA GLY A 38 -4.65 7.25 -10.65
C GLY A 38 -5.50 6.00 -10.39
N ALA A 39 -5.03 5.07 -9.55
CA ALA A 39 -5.76 3.84 -9.25
C ALA A 39 -6.88 4.09 -8.23
N ARG A 40 -7.96 3.29 -8.31
CA ARG A 40 -9.07 3.31 -7.34
C ARG A 40 -8.89 2.19 -6.29
N HIS A 41 -10.00 1.67 -5.78
CA HIS A 41 -10.03 0.78 -4.62
C HIS A 41 -9.47 -0.63 -4.91
N GLU A 42 -9.92 -1.27 -6.00
CA GLU A 42 -9.61 -2.68 -6.28
C GLU A 42 -8.28 -2.85 -7.05
N LEU A 43 -7.15 -2.53 -6.42
CA LEU A 43 -5.82 -2.54 -7.05
C LEU A 43 -5.45 -3.83 -7.81
N VAL A 44 -5.91 -4.98 -7.33
CA VAL A 44 -5.65 -6.29 -8.00
C VAL A 44 -6.48 -6.49 -9.27
N ASN A 45 -7.54 -5.69 -9.45
CA ASN A 45 -8.41 -5.66 -10.62
C ASN A 45 -8.20 -4.41 -11.49
N GLU A 46 -7.33 -3.48 -11.06
CA GLU A 46 -7.01 -2.26 -11.80
C GLU A 46 -6.15 -2.51 -13.04
N THR A 47 -6.07 -1.51 -13.90
CA THR A 47 -5.23 -1.56 -15.11
C THR A 47 -3.73 -1.72 -14.79
N CYS A 48 -3.30 -1.24 -13.62
CA CYS A 48 -1.92 -1.34 -13.13
C CYS A 48 -1.63 -2.63 -12.33
N LYS A 49 -2.54 -3.62 -12.33
CA LYS A 49 -2.43 -4.84 -11.51
C LYS A 49 -1.09 -5.57 -11.61
N GLU A 50 -0.44 -5.59 -12.78
CA GLU A 50 0.87 -6.24 -12.95
C GLU A 50 1.95 -5.58 -12.09
N VAL A 51 1.91 -4.26 -11.96
CA VAL A 51 2.80 -3.49 -11.07
C VAL A 51 2.47 -3.81 -9.62
N VAL A 52 1.18 -3.85 -9.27
CA VAL A 52 0.70 -4.20 -7.93
C VAL A 52 1.19 -5.58 -7.50
N PHE A 53 1.02 -6.60 -8.34
CA PHE A 53 1.51 -7.96 -8.08
C PHE A 53 3.03 -8.00 -7.96
N SER A 54 3.75 -7.32 -8.84
CA SER A 54 5.22 -7.24 -8.77
C SER A 54 5.71 -6.62 -7.46
N ASP A 55 5.08 -5.54 -6.99
CA ASP A 55 5.42 -4.90 -5.72
C ASP A 55 5.10 -5.80 -4.52
N ILE A 56 3.98 -6.53 -4.54
CA ILE A 56 3.63 -7.50 -3.50
C ILE A 56 4.68 -8.62 -3.43
N ILE A 57 5.07 -9.19 -4.57
CA ILE A 57 6.09 -10.24 -4.64
C ILE A 57 7.42 -9.72 -4.09
N ARG A 58 7.86 -8.52 -4.52
CA ARG A 58 9.08 -7.88 -4.02
C ARG A 58 9.04 -7.67 -2.51
N TRP A 59 7.90 -7.25 -1.97
CA TRP A 59 7.73 -7.12 -0.52
C TRP A 59 7.85 -8.47 0.19
N LEU A 60 7.19 -9.52 -0.31
CA LEU A 60 7.27 -10.87 0.25
C LEU A 60 8.70 -11.44 0.22
N ASP A 61 9.40 -11.31 -0.90
CA ASP A 61 10.79 -11.78 -1.03
C ASP A 61 11.73 -11.05 -0.06
N ALA A 62 11.53 -9.74 0.13
CA ALA A 62 12.28 -8.98 1.10
C ALA A 62 12.03 -9.44 2.55
N LYS A 63 10.81 -9.90 2.89
CA LYS A 63 10.50 -10.46 4.21
C LYS A 63 10.99 -11.89 4.40
N ARG A 64 11.05 -12.68 3.34
CA ARG A 64 11.60 -14.05 3.41
C ARG A 64 13.11 -14.05 3.68
N ASN A 65 13.81 -13.04 3.20
CA ASN A 65 15.26 -12.93 3.32
C ASN A 65 15.72 -12.06 4.51
N ALA A 66 14.79 -11.66 5.39
CA ALA A 66 15.05 -10.81 6.55
C ALA A 66 15.23 -11.61 7.83
#